data_AF-A0A370JVY8-F1
#
_entry.id   AF-A0A370JVY8-F1
#
_cell.length_a   1.000
_cell.length_b   1.000
_cell.length_c   1.000
_cell.angle_alpha   90.00
_cell.angle_beta   90.00
_cell.angle_gamma   90.00
#
_symmetry.space_group_name_H-M   'P 1'
#
loop_
_entity.id
_entity.type
_entity.pdbx_description
1 polymer ?
#
loop_
_entity_poly.entity_id
_entity_poly.type
_entity_poly.pdbx_seq_one_letter_code
_entity_poly.pdbx_strand_id
1 'polypeptide(L)'
;MKLRLLAAFALLCSFSLAQSLETTLRGVSLAEAQGRVEAALTAQGLKVARTLNLGGQVKNFKADFPDYLLMVLEPEEGTLAAIQENFMTAIILPPTVYLHTARRGAVTVGTFDPDLMFGMLGVKNTKSRLLGARLKAVIASVGLPYRVAPAMMPDPRSGMMPAMLYRVEGGNPEELALLIESELGSNGLNVLPAVRMGNVIGIHPCKSEWAYQMFMTQPAGGFAAPCRFFVMPMPGGALVGAIEPMLMGIMPGVAQSQPTMAMLQEAKRVMSQILEAVGGQPYRPGQ
;
A
#
# COMPACT_ATOMS: atom_id res chain seq x y z
N MET A 1 -24.43 30.63 19.54
CA MET A 1 -24.79 29.20 19.37
C MET A 1 -24.31 28.58 18.06
N LYS A 2 -24.33 29.29 16.91
CA LYS A 2 -23.89 28.77 15.60
C LYS A 2 -22.39 28.43 15.48
N LEU A 3 -21.50 29.18 16.15
CA LEU A 3 -20.04 28.95 16.07
C LEU A 3 -19.59 27.64 16.75
N ARG A 4 -20.25 27.23 17.85
CA ARG A 4 -19.94 25.98 18.57
C ARG A 4 -20.41 24.73 17.82
N LEU A 5 -21.52 24.84 17.07
CA LEU A 5 -22.00 23.78 16.17
C LEU A 5 -21.12 23.61 14.92
N LEU A 6 -20.59 24.70 14.35
CA LEU A 6 -19.62 24.65 13.25
C LEU A 6 -18.27 24.08 13.69
N ALA A 7 -17.78 24.43 14.88
CA ALA A 7 -16.57 23.83 15.44
C ALA A 7 -16.76 22.35 15.79
N ALA A 8 -17.92 21.96 16.32
CA ALA A 8 -18.26 20.55 16.55
C ALA A 8 -18.42 19.77 15.23
N PHE A 9 -18.98 20.37 14.18
CA PHE A 9 -19.10 19.75 12.85
C PHE A 9 -17.76 19.64 12.14
N ALA A 10 -16.89 20.66 12.24
CA ALA A 10 -15.52 20.61 11.72
C ALA A 10 -14.68 19.58 12.49
N LEU A 11 -14.79 19.49 13.82
CA LEU A 11 -14.15 18.41 14.59
C LEU A 11 -14.71 17.03 14.22
N LEU A 12 -16.03 16.88 14.05
CA LEU A 12 -16.67 15.62 13.63
C LEU A 12 -16.26 15.18 12.22
N CYS A 13 -16.04 16.12 11.29
CA CYS A 13 -15.51 15.83 9.96
C CYS A 13 -13.99 15.54 9.96
N SER A 14 -13.26 16.02 10.97
CA SER A 14 -11.82 15.76 11.14
C SER A 14 -11.50 14.35 11.62
N PHE A 15 -12.48 13.58 12.09
CA PHE A 15 -12.31 12.20 12.59
C PHE A 15 -12.47 11.11 11.52
N SER A 16 -12.64 11.45 10.24
CA SER A 16 -13.09 10.47 9.23
C SER A 16 -12.02 9.92 8.30
N LEU A 17 -10.80 10.43 8.32
CA LEU A 17 -9.77 10.06 7.36
C LEU A 17 -8.66 9.32 8.11
N ALA A 18 -8.47 8.05 7.78
CA ALA A 18 -7.43 7.19 8.34
C ALA A 18 -6.73 6.47 7.20
N GLN A 19 -5.40 6.37 7.23
CA GLN A 19 -4.66 5.65 6.19
C GLN A 19 -4.71 4.15 6.43
N SER A 20 -4.75 3.77 7.72
CA SER A 20 -4.78 2.40 8.16
C SER A 20 -5.87 2.17 9.21
N LEU A 21 -6.44 0.98 9.18
CA LEU A 21 -7.27 0.42 10.23
C LEU A 21 -6.46 -0.68 10.94
N GLU A 22 -6.27 -0.51 12.24
CA GLU A 22 -5.43 -1.38 13.05
C GLU A 22 -6.17 -1.95 14.26
N THR A 23 -5.62 -3.00 14.83
CA THR A 23 -5.94 -3.51 16.16
C THR A 23 -4.65 -3.93 16.86
N THR A 24 -4.67 -3.97 18.19
CA THR A 24 -3.52 -4.39 19.00
C THR A 24 -3.87 -5.60 19.84
N LEU A 25 -3.09 -6.67 19.71
CA LEU A 25 -3.16 -7.87 20.52
C LEU A 25 -2.06 -7.85 21.57
N ARG A 26 -2.41 -8.13 22.83
CA ARG A 26 -1.46 -8.20 23.95
C ARG A 26 -1.35 -9.63 24.46
N GLY A 27 -0.17 -10.00 24.94
CA GLY A 27 0.07 -11.31 25.54
C GLY A 27 0.02 -12.49 24.54
N VAL A 28 0.07 -12.21 23.24
CA VAL A 28 0.10 -13.22 22.17
C VAL A 28 1.42 -13.14 21.42
N SER A 29 1.88 -14.26 20.88
CA SER A 29 3.03 -14.30 19.98
C SER A 29 2.66 -13.82 18.57
N LEU A 30 3.66 -13.47 17.75
CA LEU A 30 3.43 -13.12 16.34
C LEU A 30 2.81 -14.29 15.55
N ALA A 31 3.27 -15.52 15.81
CA ALA A 31 2.74 -16.72 15.15
C ALA A 31 1.27 -16.98 15.53
N GLU A 32 0.92 -16.78 16.80
CA GLU A 32 -0.47 -16.89 17.26
C GLU A 32 -1.35 -15.80 16.63
N ALA A 33 -0.85 -14.55 16.58
CA ALA A 33 -1.55 -13.46 15.92
C ALA A 33 -1.76 -13.74 14.43
N GLN A 34 -0.74 -14.25 13.72
CA GLN A 34 -0.84 -14.67 12.32
C GLN A 34 -1.96 -15.71 12.14
N GLY A 35 -1.99 -16.77 12.96
CA GLY A 35 -3.02 -17.80 12.87
C GLY A 35 -4.44 -17.25 13.08
N ARG A 36 -4.61 -16.29 14.01
CA ARG A 36 -5.91 -15.61 14.22
C ARG A 36 -6.32 -14.78 12.99
N VAL A 37 -5.37 -14.09 12.36
CA VAL A 37 -5.62 -13.29 11.15
C VAL A 37 -5.96 -14.20 9.96
N GLU A 38 -5.26 -15.31 9.77
CA GLU A 38 -5.56 -16.29 8.71
C GLU A 38 -6.97 -16.88 8.85
N ALA A 39 -7.36 -17.22 10.08
CA ALA A 39 -8.71 -17.69 10.39
C ALA A 39 -9.76 -16.61 10.09
N ALA A 40 -9.52 -15.37 10.50
CA ALA A 40 -10.41 -14.23 10.24
C ALA A 40 -10.56 -13.94 8.74
N LEU A 41 -9.47 -13.96 7.98
CA LEU A 41 -9.48 -13.81 6.52
C LEU A 41 -10.32 -14.90 5.85
N THR A 42 -10.08 -16.16 6.24
CA THR A 42 -10.82 -17.32 5.72
C THR A 42 -12.32 -17.22 6.01
N ALA A 43 -12.70 -16.80 7.23
CA ALA A 43 -14.09 -16.59 7.62
C ALA A 43 -14.79 -15.49 6.79
N GLN A 44 -14.04 -14.52 6.27
CA GLN A 44 -14.53 -13.50 5.36
C GLN A 44 -14.40 -13.90 3.87
N GLY A 45 -14.00 -15.14 3.57
CA GLY A 45 -13.80 -15.62 2.21
C GLY A 45 -12.63 -14.96 1.48
N LEU A 46 -11.66 -14.40 2.21
CA LEU A 46 -10.44 -13.81 1.69
C LEU A 46 -9.29 -14.82 1.79
N LYS A 47 -8.49 -14.94 0.74
CA LYS A 47 -7.36 -15.86 0.66
C LYS A 47 -6.04 -15.12 0.69
N VAL A 48 -5.06 -15.70 1.37
CA VAL A 48 -3.68 -15.20 1.40
C VAL A 48 -2.94 -15.82 0.23
N ALA A 49 -2.45 -14.99 -0.69
CA ALA A 49 -1.63 -15.45 -1.80
C ALA A 49 -0.21 -15.80 -1.32
N ARG A 50 0.32 -15.01 -0.39
CA ARG A 50 1.65 -15.20 0.21
C ARG A 50 1.81 -14.43 1.50
N THR A 51 2.63 -14.97 2.39
CA THR A 51 3.09 -14.29 3.60
C THR A 51 4.58 -14.00 3.46
N LEU A 52 4.96 -12.73 3.63
CA LEU A 52 6.34 -12.27 3.52
C LEU A 52 6.87 -11.98 4.92
N ASN A 53 8.02 -12.58 5.26
CA ASN A 53 8.74 -12.25 6.49
C ASN A 53 9.65 -11.04 6.26
N LEU A 54 9.04 -9.86 6.15
CA LEU A 54 9.76 -8.61 5.99
C LEU A 54 10.74 -8.36 7.15
N GLY A 55 10.33 -8.69 8.39
CA GLY A 55 11.17 -8.53 9.57
C GLY A 55 12.48 -9.31 9.44
N GLY A 56 12.40 -10.60 9.09
CA GLY A 56 13.57 -11.43 8.84
C GLY A 56 14.45 -10.89 7.69
N GLN A 57 13.82 -10.45 6.59
CA GLN A 57 14.54 -9.87 5.46
C GLN A 57 15.32 -8.60 5.87
N VAL A 58 14.68 -7.67 6.58
CA VAL A 58 15.30 -6.41 6.99
C VAL A 58 16.33 -6.63 8.09
N LYS A 59 16.15 -7.62 8.98
CA LYS A 59 17.14 -7.98 10.02
C LYS A 59 18.49 -8.43 9.45
N ASN A 60 18.52 -8.96 8.22
CA ASN A 60 19.78 -9.23 7.52
C ASN A 60 20.56 -7.96 7.16
N PHE A 61 19.87 -6.81 7.08
CA PHE A 61 20.46 -5.48 6.88
C PHE A 61 20.67 -4.74 8.22
N LYS A 62 19.67 -4.74 9.10
CA LYS A 62 19.66 -4.05 10.40
C LYS A 62 18.93 -4.87 11.48
N ALA A 63 19.69 -5.43 12.41
CA ALA A 63 19.20 -6.42 13.38
C ALA A 63 18.17 -5.91 14.40
N ASP A 64 18.08 -4.60 14.61
CA ASP A 64 17.16 -3.95 15.56
C ASP A 64 15.74 -3.75 15.00
N PHE A 65 15.52 -4.07 13.72
CA PHE A 65 14.19 -3.99 13.10
C PHE A 65 13.20 -4.96 13.80
N PRO A 66 11.93 -4.56 14.01
CA PRO A 66 10.94 -5.43 14.64
C PRO A 66 10.59 -6.64 13.78
N ASP A 67 9.93 -7.64 14.37
CA ASP A 67 9.28 -8.64 13.54
C ASP A 67 8.14 -7.98 12.76
N TYR A 68 8.04 -8.33 11.48
CA TYR A 68 7.11 -7.71 10.56
C TYR A 68 6.71 -8.72 9.50
N LEU A 69 5.41 -9.02 9.39
CA LEU A 69 4.84 -9.89 8.38
C LEU A 69 3.93 -9.09 7.45
N LEU A 70 3.95 -9.43 6.17
CA LEU A 70 3.03 -8.91 5.17
C LEU A 70 2.26 -10.08 4.55
N MET A 71 0.95 -10.11 4.74
CA MET A 71 0.05 -11.09 4.16
C MET A 71 -0.62 -10.45 2.95
N VAL A 72 -0.10 -10.75 1.76
CA VAL A 72 -0.65 -10.24 0.49
C VAL A 72 -1.81 -11.14 0.08
N LEU A 73 -2.98 -10.56 -0.12
CA LEU A 73 -4.19 -11.32 -0.46
C LEU A 73 -4.24 -11.68 -1.94
N GLU A 74 -4.98 -12.74 -2.28
CA GLU A 74 -5.32 -13.03 -3.66
C GLU A 74 -6.25 -11.94 -4.23
N PRO A 75 -6.07 -11.54 -5.51
CA PRO A 75 -7.04 -10.71 -6.20
C PRO A 75 -8.39 -11.42 -6.29
N GLU A 76 -9.44 -10.74 -5.84
CA GLU A 76 -10.82 -11.22 -5.91
C GLU A 76 -11.72 -10.18 -6.61
N GLU A 77 -13.01 -10.45 -6.73
CA GLU A 77 -13.93 -9.62 -7.53
C GLU A 77 -13.93 -8.12 -7.17
N GLY A 78 -13.84 -7.77 -5.88
CA GLY A 78 -13.72 -6.39 -5.43
C GLY A 78 -12.41 -5.72 -5.80
N THR A 79 -11.30 -6.48 -5.82
CA THR A 79 -10.01 -6.01 -6.36
C THR A 79 -10.12 -5.74 -7.85
N LEU A 80 -10.67 -6.69 -8.62
CA LEU A 80 -10.82 -6.56 -10.07
C LEU A 80 -11.73 -5.39 -10.44
N ALA A 81 -12.85 -5.23 -9.74
CA ALA A 81 -13.79 -4.13 -9.96
C ALA A 81 -13.18 -2.76 -9.64
N ALA A 82 -12.35 -2.65 -8.58
CA ALA A 82 -11.67 -1.40 -8.24
C ALA A 82 -10.71 -0.97 -9.35
N ILE A 83 -9.94 -1.92 -9.89
CA ILE A 83 -8.97 -1.67 -10.97
C ILE A 83 -9.66 -1.29 -12.27
N GLN A 84 -10.78 -1.95 -12.60
CA GLN A 84 -11.58 -1.60 -13.78
C GLN A 84 -12.17 -0.19 -13.68
N GLU A 85 -12.63 0.22 -12.50
CA GLU A 85 -13.18 1.56 -12.28
C GLU A 85 -12.08 2.63 -12.24
N ASN A 86 -10.94 2.33 -11.61
CA ASN A 86 -9.76 3.18 -11.59
C ASN A 86 -8.47 2.35 -11.47
N PHE A 87 -7.70 2.30 -12.55
CA PHE A 87 -6.46 1.52 -12.61
C PHE A 87 -5.42 1.94 -11.58
N MET A 88 -5.45 3.18 -11.10
CA MET A 88 -4.52 3.65 -10.06
C MET A 88 -4.68 2.91 -8.73
N THR A 89 -5.79 2.20 -8.52
CA THR A 89 -5.98 1.32 -7.36
C THR A 89 -4.98 0.17 -7.29
N ALA A 90 -4.29 -0.15 -8.39
CA ALA A 90 -3.19 -1.10 -8.40
C ALA A 90 -2.04 -0.73 -7.44
N ILE A 91 -1.91 0.54 -7.02
CA ILE A 91 -0.90 0.95 -6.02
C ILE A 91 -1.24 0.55 -4.58
N ILE A 92 -2.48 0.13 -4.31
CA ILE A 92 -2.92 -0.36 -3.00
C ILE A 92 -3.51 -1.79 -3.06
N LEU A 93 -3.58 -2.39 -4.25
CA LEU A 93 -4.18 -3.71 -4.49
C LEU A 93 -3.17 -4.72 -5.07
N PRO A 94 -3.31 -6.03 -4.79
CA PRO A 94 -4.31 -6.61 -3.89
C PRO A 94 -4.05 -6.21 -2.43
N PRO A 95 -5.05 -6.27 -1.53
CA PRO A 95 -4.87 -5.80 -0.17
C PRO A 95 -3.72 -6.53 0.55
N THR A 96 -3.03 -5.80 1.42
CA THR A 96 -2.05 -6.37 2.35
C THR A 96 -2.58 -6.23 3.77
N VAL A 97 -2.56 -7.32 4.52
CA VAL A 97 -2.70 -7.31 5.99
C VAL A 97 -1.30 -7.43 6.58
N TYR A 98 -0.92 -6.50 7.46
CA TYR A 98 0.39 -6.53 8.11
C TYR A 98 0.27 -6.89 9.58
N LEU A 99 1.34 -7.49 10.11
CA LEU A 99 1.50 -7.78 11.53
C LEU A 99 2.90 -7.34 11.96
N HIS A 100 3.03 -6.65 13.10
CA HIS A 100 4.36 -6.28 13.59
C HIS A 100 4.48 -6.17 15.11
N THR A 101 5.72 -6.28 15.61
CA THR A 101 6.07 -6.21 17.04
C THR A 101 6.79 -4.93 17.44
N ALA A 102 6.67 -3.85 16.64
CA ALA A 102 7.29 -2.54 16.92
C ALA A 102 6.99 -1.98 18.32
N ARG A 103 5.84 -2.36 18.92
CA ARG A 103 5.50 -2.03 20.31
C ARG A 103 5.80 -3.22 21.22
N ARG A 104 6.63 -3.02 22.25
CA ARG A 104 6.98 -4.07 23.22
C ARG A 104 5.74 -4.72 23.84
N GLY A 105 5.70 -6.04 23.81
CA GLY A 105 4.63 -6.86 24.42
C GLY A 105 3.29 -6.84 23.68
N ALA A 106 3.27 -6.31 22.44
CA ALA A 106 2.08 -6.21 21.63
C ALA A 106 2.37 -6.58 20.17
N VAL A 107 1.39 -7.24 19.54
CA VAL A 107 1.34 -7.43 18.09
C VAL A 107 0.29 -6.47 17.55
N THR A 108 0.69 -5.55 16.69
CA THR A 108 -0.24 -4.74 15.91
C THR A 108 -0.60 -5.52 14.65
N VAL A 109 -1.89 -5.52 14.30
CA VAL A 109 -2.41 -6.06 13.04
C VAL A 109 -3.13 -4.94 12.33
N GLY A 110 -2.89 -4.75 11.03
CA GLY A 110 -3.57 -3.70 10.28
C GLY A 110 -3.68 -3.95 8.79
N THR A 111 -4.45 -3.09 8.14
CA THR A 111 -4.57 -2.99 6.69
C THR A 111 -4.97 -1.56 6.33
N PHE A 112 -4.97 -1.19 5.04
CA PHE A 112 -5.38 0.16 4.66
C PHE A 112 -6.83 0.42 5.09
N ASP A 113 -7.18 1.67 5.43
CA ASP A 113 -8.61 2.00 5.63
C ASP A 113 -9.28 2.08 4.25
N PRO A 114 -10.21 1.16 3.93
CA PRO A 114 -10.81 1.11 2.61
C PRO A 114 -11.74 2.29 2.34
N ASP A 115 -12.33 2.89 3.38
CA ASP A 115 -13.24 4.03 3.20
C ASP A 115 -12.44 5.25 2.72
N LEU A 116 -11.26 5.49 3.30
CA LEU A 116 -10.38 6.56 2.84
C LEU A 116 -9.78 6.24 1.48
N MET A 117 -9.12 5.09 1.33
CA MET A 117 -8.32 4.81 0.14
C MET A 117 -9.17 4.69 -1.13
N PHE A 118 -10.30 3.97 -1.07
CA PHE A 118 -11.21 3.91 -2.21
C PHE A 118 -11.91 5.25 -2.45
N GLY A 119 -12.23 6.01 -1.40
CA GLY A 119 -12.77 7.35 -1.52
C GLY A 119 -11.82 8.31 -2.25
N MET A 120 -10.54 8.32 -1.87
CA MET A 120 -9.50 9.14 -2.50
C MET A 120 -9.27 8.77 -3.96
N LEU A 121 -9.38 7.48 -4.29
CA LEU A 121 -9.26 6.96 -5.65
C LEU A 121 -10.59 6.99 -6.42
N GLY A 122 -11.66 7.56 -5.84
CA GLY A 122 -12.95 7.69 -6.51
C GLY A 122 -13.65 6.36 -6.85
N VAL A 123 -13.27 5.26 -6.21
CA VAL A 123 -13.85 3.93 -6.41
C VAL A 123 -15.17 3.84 -5.66
N LYS A 124 -16.27 3.62 -6.40
CA LYS A 124 -17.63 3.63 -5.85
C LYS A 124 -18.39 2.35 -6.12
N ASN A 125 -17.88 1.39 -6.89
CA ASN A 125 -18.61 0.16 -7.16
C ASN A 125 -18.90 -0.67 -5.88
N THR A 126 -19.97 -1.47 -5.91
CA THR A 126 -20.43 -2.25 -4.74
C THR A 126 -19.47 -3.38 -4.37
N LYS A 127 -18.79 -3.99 -5.35
CA LYS A 127 -17.88 -5.12 -5.11
C LYS A 127 -16.66 -4.70 -4.29
N SER A 128 -16.04 -3.57 -4.65
CA SER A 128 -14.92 -3.00 -3.89
C SER A 128 -15.36 -2.50 -2.51
N ARG A 129 -16.57 -1.96 -2.38
CA ARG A 129 -17.16 -1.64 -1.06
C ARG A 129 -17.32 -2.88 -0.19
N LEU A 130 -17.74 -4.01 -0.75
CA LEU A 130 -17.84 -5.29 -0.04
C LEU A 130 -16.46 -5.84 0.35
N LEU A 131 -15.44 -5.72 -0.50
CA LEU A 131 -14.05 -6.01 -0.13
C LEU A 131 -13.62 -5.17 1.08
N GLY A 132 -13.85 -3.85 1.03
CA GLY A 132 -13.55 -2.97 2.16
C GLY A 132 -14.28 -3.38 3.44
N ALA A 133 -15.58 -3.71 3.36
CA ALA A 133 -16.34 -4.19 4.50
C ALA A 133 -15.77 -5.48 5.11
N ARG A 134 -15.39 -6.45 4.27
CA ARG A 134 -14.75 -7.71 4.69
C ARG A 134 -13.41 -7.45 5.38
N LEU A 135 -12.55 -6.58 4.84
CA LEU A 135 -11.29 -6.20 5.47
C LEU A 135 -11.51 -5.56 6.86
N LYS A 136 -12.49 -4.68 6.99
CA LYS A 136 -12.88 -4.10 8.29
C LYS A 136 -13.36 -5.17 9.27
N ALA A 137 -14.14 -6.14 8.80
CA ALA A 137 -14.61 -7.26 9.62
C ALA A 137 -13.46 -8.18 10.07
N VAL A 138 -12.44 -8.41 9.22
CA VAL A 138 -11.22 -9.13 9.61
C VAL A 138 -10.56 -8.45 10.80
N ILE A 139 -10.24 -7.15 10.71
CA ILE A 139 -9.59 -6.42 11.80
C ILE A 139 -10.46 -6.44 13.08
N ALA A 140 -11.77 -6.24 12.96
CA ALA A 140 -12.72 -6.26 14.08
C ALA A 140 -12.87 -7.63 14.75
N SER A 141 -12.75 -8.71 13.99
CA SER A 141 -12.79 -10.08 14.52
C SER A 141 -11.54 -10.45 15.30
N VAL A 142 -10.40 -9.81 14.99
CA VAL A 142 -9.12 -10.05 15.64
C VAL A 142 -9.03 -9.24 16.95
N GLY A 143 -9.54 -8.02 16.98
CA GLY A 143 -9.65 -7.21 18.21
C GLY A 143 -10.35 -5.87 17.97
N LEU A 144 -10.34 -4.99 18.97
CA LEU A 144 -11.00 -3.68 18.87
C LEU A 144 -10.28 -2.77 17.87
N PRO A 145 -10.90 -2.41 16.73
CA PRO A 145 -10.24 -1.59 15.72
C PRO A 145 -10.05 -0.16 16.18
N TYR A 146 -8.95 0.45 15.76
CA TYR A 146 -8.71 1.88 15.80
C TYR A 146 -8.10 2.35 14.48
N ARG A 147 -8.22 3.64 14.22
CA ARG A 147 -7.79 4.27 12.98
C ARG A 147 -6.48 5.00 13.16
N VAL A 148 -5.56 4.85 12.22
CA VAL A 148 -4.33 5.65 12.14
C VAL A 148 -4.57 6.81 11.16
N ALA A 149 -4.77 8.00 11.71
CA ALA A 149 -5.03 9.21 10.92
C ALA A 149 -3.79 9.62 10.11
N PRO A 150 -3.95 10.16 8.88
CA PRO A 150 -2.88 10.88 8.19
C PRO A 150 -2.47 12.11 9.00
N ALA A 151 -1.21 12.50 8.92
CA ALA A 151 -0.74 13.78 9.47
C ALA A 151 -1.23 14.99 8.66
N MET A 152 -1.48 14.78 7.37
CA MET A 152 -1.97 15.81 6.46
C MET A 152 -2.73 15.14 5.31
N MET A 153 -3.79 15.76 4.80
CA MET A 153 -4.40 15.29 3.55
C MET A 153 -3.67 15.90 2.35
N PRO A 154 -3.39 15.13 1.28
CA PRO A 154 -2.91 15.73 0.04
C PRO A 154 -3.97 16.70 -0.47
N ASP A 155 -3.57 17.94 -0.79
CA ASP A 155 -4.47 18.88 -1.46
C ASP A 155 -4.82 18.30 -2.85
N PRO A 156 -6.10 18.02 -3.15
CA PRO A 156 -6.50 17.54 -4.48
C PRO A 156 -6.11 18.49 -5.60
N ARG A 157 -5.87 19.78 -5.31
CA ARG A 157 -5.41 20.80 -6.25
C ARG A 157 -3.89 20.86 -6.42
N SER A 158 -3.12 20.14 -5.60
CA SER A 158 -1.65 20.12 -5.68
C SER A 158 -1.13 19.47 -6.97
N GLY A 159 -1.98 18.76 -7.71
CA GLY A 159 -1.58 17.99 -8.88
C GLY A 159 -0.71 16.78 -8.56
N MET A 160 -0.52 16.45 -7.27
CA MET A 160 0.21 15.26 -6.84
C MET A 160 -0.63 14.03 -7.15
N MET A 161 -0.22 13.28 -8.16
CA MET A 161 -0.84 12.00 -8.51
C MET A 161 -0.43 10.94 -7.50
N PRO A 162 -1.35 10.04 -7.12
CA PRO A 162 -1.02 8.98 -6.17
C PRO A 162 -0.11 7.90 -6.78
N ALA A 163 0.03 7.90 -8.10
CA ALA A 163 0.93 7.04 -8.84
C ALA A 163 1.79 7.88 -9.78
N MET A 164 3.04 7.46 -9.95
CA MET A 164 3.86 7.83 -11.10
C MET A 164 3.36 7.02 -12.29
N LEU A 165 3.00 7.70 -13.38
CA LEU A 165 2.41 7.08 -14.56
C LEU A 165 3.28 7.37 -15.79
N TYR A 166 3.62 6.33 -16.53
CA TYR A 166 4.47 6.41 -17.71
C TYR A 166 3.85 5.58 -18.84
N ARG A 167 3.81 6.12 -20.05
CA ARG A 167 3.34 5.41 -21.24
C ARG A 167 4.53 4.84 -22.00
N VAL A 168 4.41 3.60 -22.45
CA VAL A 168 5.36 2.95 -23.36
C VAL A 168 4.63 2.66 -24.67
N GLU A 169 5.03 3.32 -25.75
CA GLU A 169 4.46 3.10 -27.09
C GLU A 169 4.92 1.76 -27.66
N GLY A 170 4.01 1.02 -28.29
CA GLY A 170 4.27 -0.30 -28.87
C GLY A 170 4.62 -1.41 -27.87
N GLY A 171 4.71 -1.10 -26.58
CA GLY A 171 5.16 -2.04 -25.56
C GLY A 171 4.15 -3.14 -25.25
N ASN A 172 4.64 -4.38 -25.16
CA ASN A 172 3.86 -5.53 -24.71
C ASN A 172 3.81 -5.58 -23.16
N PRO A 173 2.63 -5.68 -22.52
CA PRO A 173 2.51 -5.66 -21.06
C PRO A 173 3.31 -6.75 -20.32
N GLU A 174 3.31 -7.97 -20.84
CA GLU A 174 4.04 -9.10 -20.24
C GLU A 174 5.56 -8.90 -20.32
N GLU A 175 6.06 -8.48 -21.48
CA GLU A 175 7.49 -8.19 -21.66
C GLU A 175 7.94 -7.01 -20.78
N LEU A 176 7.13 -5.95 -20.73
CA LEU A 176 7.40 -4.80 -19.88
C LEU A 176 7.40 -5.15 -18.39
N ALA A 177 6.51 -6.05 -17.96
CA ALA A 177 6.53 -6.52 -16.58
C ALA A 177 7.86 -7.20 -16.25
N LEU A 178 8.34 -8.09 -17.13
CA LEU A 178 9.64 -8.76 -16.96
C LEU A 178 10.83 -7.77 -16.97
N LEU A 179 10.79 -6.76 -17.85
CA LEU A 179 11.82 -5.72 -17.90
C LEU A 179 11.82 -4.89 -16.61
N ILE A 180 10.65 -4.51 -16.09
CA ILE A 180 10.55 -3.81 -14.80
C ILE A 180 11.07 -4.67 -13.65
N GLU A 181 10.71 -5.96 -13.60
CA GLU A 181 11.24 -6.89 -12.59
C GLU A 181 12.78 -6.98 -12.65
N SER A 182 13.35 -7.03 -13.85
CA SER A 182 14.79 -7.03 -14.07
C SER A 182 15.45 -5.72 -13.58
N GLU A 183 14.90 -4.57 -13.96
CA GLU A 183 15.41 -3.25 -13.54
C GLU A 183 15.32 -3.05 -12.02
N LEU A 184 14.23 -3.53 -11.40
CA LEU A 184 14.08 -3.53 -9.95
C LEU A 184 15.17 -4.38 -9.26
N GLY A 185 15.42 -5.58 -9.78
CA GLY A 185 16.50 -6.45 -9.29
C GLY A 185 17.88 -5.80 -9.41
N SER A 186 18.18 -5.20 -10.56
CA SER A 186 19.44 -4.46 -10.80
C SER A 186 19.64 -3.27 -9.87
N ASN A 187 18.56 -2.68 -9.36
CA ASN A 187 18.59 -1.59 -8.38
C ASN A 187 18.59 -2.08 -6.91
N GLY A 188 18.77 -3.39 -6.70
CA GLY A 188 18.88 -4.01 -5.38
C GLY A 188 17.55 -4.19 -4.65
N LEU A 189 16.43 -4.22 -5.38
CA LEU A 189 15.13 -4.54 -4.81
C LEU A 189 14.88 -6.04 -4.91
N ASN A 190 14.39 -6.63 -3.82
CA ASN A 190 13.89 -8.00 -3.86
C ASN A 190 12.52 -8.00 -4.52
N VAL A 191 12.42 -8.66 -5.67
CA VAL A 191 11.21 -8.71 -6.48
C VAL A 191 10.46 -9.99 -6.20
N LEU A 192 9.17 -9.85 -5.92
CA LEU A 192 8.28 -10.99 -5.75
C LEU A 192 7.57 -11.30 -7.07
N PRO A 193 7.18 -12.57 -7.30
CA PRO A 193 6.43 -12.94 -8.51
C PRO A 193 5.22 -12.03 -8.72
N ALA A 194 5.07 -11.52 -9.95
CA ALA A 194 3.95 -10.68 -10.33
C ALA A 194 2.58 -11.28 -9.98
N VAL A 195 1.61 -10.41 -9.75
CA VAL A 195 0.23 -10.76 -9.43
C VAL A 195 -0.68 -10.21 -10.53
N ARG A 196 -1.46 -11.08 -11.17
CA ARG A 196 -2.45 -10.64 -12.16
C ARG A 196 -3.73 -10.19 -11.48
N MET A 197 -4.17 -8.97 -11.78
CA MET A 197 -5.39 -8.36 -11.28
C MET A 197 -6.28 -7.96 -12.46
N GLY A 198 -6.77 -8.97 -13.19
CA GLY A 198 -7.46 -8.76 -14.45
C GLY A 198 -6.46 -8.48 -15.57
N ASN A 199 -6.61 -7.36 -16.27
CA ASN A 199 -5.69 -6.91 -17.31
C ASN A 199 -4.45 -6.17 -16.75
N VAL A 200 -4.37 -5.96 -15.44
CA VAL A 200 -3.23 -5.30 -14.79
C VAL A 200 -2.31 -6.34 -14.18
N ILE A 201 -1.01 -6.20 -14.43
CA ILE A 201 0.06 -7.00 -13.82
C ILE A 201 0.67 -6.15 -12.71
N GLY A 202 0.50 -6.55 -11.45
CA GLY A 202 1.12 -5.91 -10.29
C GLY A 202 2.45 -6.54 -9.92
N ILE A 203 3.47 -5.72 -9.67
CA ILE A 203 4.82 -6.15 -9.28
C ILE A 203 5.11 -5.56 -7.89
N HIS A 204 5.60 -6.40 -6.98
CA HIS A 204 5.76 -6.05 -5.57
C HIS A 204 7.22 -6.13 -5.11
N PRO A 205 8.05 -5.13 -5.40
CA PRO A 205 9.42 -5.07 -4.94
C PRO A 205 9.57 -4.57 -3.50
N CYS A 206 10.62 -5.00 -2.81
CA CYS A 206 11.00 -4.47 -1.51
C CYS A 206 12.51 -4.24 -1.41
N LYS A 207 12.91 -3.02 -1.05
CA LYS A 207 14.29 -2.69 -0.68
C LYS A 207 14.42 -2.66 0.84
N SER A 208 15.32 -3.45 1.42
CA SER A 208 15.43 -3.62 2.87
C SER A 208 15.81 -2.31 3.58
N GLU A 209 16.65 -1.50 2.96
CA GLU A 209 17.10 -0.20 3.46
C GLU A 209 15.96 0.81 3.55
N TRP A 210 15.10 0.83 2.51
CA TRP A 210 13.94 1.71 2.48
C TRP A 210 12.87 1.25 3.49
N ALA A 211 12.61 -0.06 3.56
CA ALA A 211 11.70 -0.65 4.52
C ALA A 211 12.13 -0.36 5.97
N TYR A 212 13.43 -0.46 6.27
CA TYR A 212 13.97 -0.10 7.57
C TYR A 212 13.64 1.35 7.95
N GLN A 213 14.02 2.32 7.09
CA GLN A 213 13.78 3.74 7.39
C GLN A 213 12.30 4.06 7.54
N MET A 214 11.47 3.52 6.64
CA MET A 214 10.04 3.77 6.64
C MET A 214 9.37 3.20 7.88
N PHE A 215 9.54 1.91 8.18
CA PHE A 215 8.76 1.23 9.22
C PHE A 215 9.32 1.41 10.63
N MET A 216 10.56 1.88 10.78
CA MET A 216 11.04 2.40 12.07
C MET A 216 10.40 3.76 12.39
N THR A 217 10.05 4.56 11.38
CA THR A 217 9.38 5.85 11.55
C THR A 217 7.87 5.69 11.71
N GLN A 218 7.26 4.90 10.83
CA GLN A 218 5.83 4.69 10.79
C GLN A 218 5.51 3.24 10.46
N PRO A 219 5.39 2.37 11.49
CA PRO A 219 5.07 0.95 11.32
C PRO A 219 3.75 0.70 10.58
N ALA A 220 2.78 1.62 10.65
CA ALA A 220 1.50 1.48 9.96
C ALA A 220 1.62 1.51 8.42
N GLY A 221 2.79 1.86 7.86
CA GLY A 221 3.02 1.92 6.41
C GLY A 221 2.94 0.56 5.70
N GLY A 222 2.82 -0.55 6.44
CA GLY A 222 2.77 -1.91 5.88
C GLY A 222 1.64 -2.17 4.90
N PHE A 223 0.54 -1.40 4.93
CA PHE A 223 -0.53 -1.56 3.93
C PHE A 223 -0.09 -1.20 2.52
N ALA A 224 0.86 -0.27 2.40
CA ALA A 224 1.48 0.16 1.14
C ALA A 224 2.77 -0.62 0.83
N ALA A 225 3.07 -1.66 1.63
CA ALA A 225 4.22 -2.53 1.49
C ALA A 225 3.82 -3.91 0.93
N PRO A 226 4.68 -4.55 0.13
CA PRO A 226 5.88 -4.00 -0.51
C PRO A 226 5.55 -2.80 -1.43
N CYS A 227 6.56 -2.10 -1.94
CA CYS A 227 6.33 -1.07 -2.96
C CYS A 227 5.53 -1.67 -4.11
N ARG A 228 4.73 -0.85 -4.81
CA ARG A 228 3.84 -1.34 -5.86
C ARG A 228 4.16 -0.72 -7.20
N PHE A 229 4.40 -1.59 -8.17
CA PHE A 229 4.48 -1.28 -9.59
C PHE A 229 3.33 -1.98 -10.29
N PHE A 230 2.92 -1.46 -11.44
CA PHE A 230 1.94 -2.12 -12.27
C PHE A 230 2.18 -1.87 -13.76
N VAL A 231 1.71 -2.80 -14.57
CA VAL A 231 1.66 -2.71 -16.03
C VAL A 231 0.23 -2.98 -16.48
N MET A 232 -0.29 -2.14 -17.37
CA MET A 232 -1.64 -2.24 -17.90
C MET A 232 -1.60 -2.03 -19.42
N PRO A 233 -2.30 -2.85 -20.22
CA PRO A 233 -2.43 -2.59 -21.65
C PRO A 233 -3.17 -1.27 -21.92
N MET A 234 -2.72 -0.53 -22.92
CA MET A 234 -3.42 0.64 -23.46
C MET A 234 -3.44 0.61 -24.98
N PRO A 235 -4.35 1.35 -25.65
CA PRO A 235 -4.30 1.49 -27.10
C PRO A 235 -2.91 1.95 -27.56
N GLY A 236 -2.31 1.19 -28.48
CA GLY A 236 -0.98 1.48 -29.04
C GLY A 236 0.20 1.23 -28.10
N GLY A 237 0.04 0.47 -27.01
CA GLY A 237 1.16 0.09 -26.14
C GLY A 237 0.71 -0.30 -24.72
N ALA A 238 1.40 0.23 -23.72
CA ALA A 238 1.09 -0.02 -22.32
C ALA A 238 1.26 1.23 -21.45
N LEU A 239 0.58 1.23 -20.30
CA LEU A 239 0.86 2.10 -19.19
C LEU A 239 1.64 1.32 -18.13
N VAL A 240 2.79 1.84 -17.75
CA VAL A 240 3.56 1.37 -16.60
C VAL A 240 3.46 2.41 -15.49
N GLY A 241 3.38 1.97 -14.25
CA GLY A 241 3.27 2.90 -13.14
C GLY A 241 3.75 2.32 -11.84
N ALA A 242 3.89 3.19 -10.85
CA ALA A 242 4.25 2.80 -9.51
C ALA A 242 3.63 3.75 -8.49
N ILE A 243 3.52 3.31 -7.23
CA ILE A 243 3.14 4.20 -6.13
C ILE A 243 4.07 5.41 -6.08
N GLU A 244 3.52 6.61 -5.90
CA GLU A 244 4.32 7.82 -5.68
C GLU A 244 4.89 7.79 -4.24
N PRO A 245 6.21 7.59 -4.03
CA PRO A 245 6.75 7.38 -2.69
C PRO A 245 6.55 8.58 -1.78
N MET A 246 6.56 9.80 -2.35
CA MET A 246 6.36 11.02 -1.58
C MET A 246 4.98 11.11 -0.93
N LEU A 247 3.99 10.34 -1.38
CA LEU A 247 2.73 10.21 -0.66
C LEU A 247 2.92 9.71 0.76
N MET A 248 3.93 8.88 1.04
CA MET A 248 4.16 8.41 2.41
C MET A 248 4.54 9.55 3.37
N GLY A 249 4.93 10.72 2.84
CA GLY A 249 5.12 11.95 3.63
C GLY A 249 3.86 12.42 4.37
N ILE A 250 2.65 12.01 3.94
CA ILE A 250 1.41 12.35 4.65
C ILE A 250 1.19 11.50 5.91
N MET A 251 2.01 10.47 6.15
CA MET A 251 1.88 9.65 7.35
C MET A 251 2.48 10.33 8.59
N PRO A 252 1.95 10.09 9.80
CA PRO A 252 2.49 10.65 11.04
C PRO A 252 3.98 10.33 11.24
N GLY A 253 4.77 11.35 11.58
CA GLY A 253 6.20 11.24 11.87
C GLY A 253 7.11 11.24 10.62
N VAL A 254 6.57 10.95 9.43
CA VAL A 254 7.40 10.79 8.22
C VAL A 254 7.97 12.11 7.74
N ALA A 255 7.15 13.14 7.58
CA ALA A 255 7.60 14.46 7.15
C ALA A 255 8.61 15.11 8.11
N GLN A 256 8.58 14.74 9.39
CA GLN A 256 9.49 15.25 10.42
C GLN A 256 10.82 14.47 10.46
N SER A 257 10.88 13.28 9.87
CA SER A 257 12.09 12.46 9.84
C SER A 257 12.90 12.78 8.59
N GLN A 258 14.00 13.52 8.76
CA GLN A 258 14.92 13.84 7.66
C GLN A 258 15.47 12.57 6.97
N PRO A 259 15.91 11.51 7.68
CA PRO A 259 16.31 10.26 7.04
C PRO A 259 15.22 9.60 6.19
N THR A 260 13.98 9.60 6.68
CA THR A 260 12.85 8.98 5.96
C THR A 260 12.45 9.80 4.74
N MET A 261 12.44 11.13 4.83
CA MET A 261 12.18 12.00 3.68
C MET A 261 13.27 11.88 2.61
N ALA A 262 14.55 11.80 2.99
CA ALA A 262 15.63 11.54 2.05
C ALA A 262 15.47 10.18 1.35
N MET A 263 15.06 9.15 2.10
CA MET A 263 14.75 7.84 1.54
C MET A 263 13.57 7.90 0.55
N LEU A 264 12.48 8.62 0.85
CA LEU A 264 11.35 8.75 -0.09
C LEU A 264 11.76 9.48 -1.38
N GLN A 265 12.63 10.49 -1.29
CA GLN A 265 13.17 11.18 -2.45
C GLN A 265 14.06 10.27 -3.30
N GLU A 266 14.92 9.46 -2.66
CA GLU A 266 15.72 8.45 -3.34
C GLU A 266 14.81 7.42 -4.02
N ALA A 267 13.82 6.89 -3.31
CA ALA A 267 12.87 5.92 -3.85
C ALA A 267 12.14 6.49 -5.07
N LYS A 268 11.62 7.72 -4.98
CA LYS A 268 10.98 8.41 -6.12
C LYS A 268 11.93 8.47 -7.32
N ARG A 269 13.18 8.91 -7.10
CA ARG A 269 14.17 9.04 -8.17
C ARG A 269 14.47 7.69 -8.83
N VAL A 270 14.76 6.65 -8.04
CA VAL A 270 15.07 5.30 -8.55
C VAL A 270 13.88 4.70 -9.27
N MET A 271 12.69 4.77 -8.68
CA MET A 271 11.48 4.23 -9.30
C MET A 271 11.12 4.95 -10.61
N SER A 272 11.34 6.27 -10.69
CA SER A 272 11.17 7.02 -11.95
C SER A 272 12.16 6.55 -13.02
N GLN A 273 13.44 6.39 -12.66
CA GLN A 273 14.48 5.89 -13.57
C GLN A 273 14.15 4.50 -14.11
N ILE A 274 13.57 3.61 -13.28
CA ILE A 274 13.14 2.28 -13.72
C ILE A 274 12.01 2.37 -14.75
N LEU A 275 11.01 3.24 -14.52
CA LEU A 275 9.91 3.44 -15.47
C LEU A 275 10.41 4.05 -16.80
N GLU A 276 11.42 4.91 -16.75
CA GLU A 276 12.07 5.50 -17.93
C GLU A 276 12.95 4.49 -18.68
N ALA A 277 13.66 3.61 -17.96
CA ALA A 277 14.56 2.60 -18.53
C ALA A 277 13.83 1.60 -19.43
N VAL A 278 12.55 1.32 -19.16
CA VAL A 278 11.70 0.46 -20.00
C VAL A 278 11.04 1.22 -21.17
N GLY A 279 11.53 2.41 -21.50
CA GLY A 279 11.02 3.26 -22.57
C GLY A 279 9.79 4.09 -22.18
N GLY A 280 9.48 4.18 -20.89
CA GLY A 280 8.36 4.98 -20.40
C GLY A 280 8.59 6.47 -20.58
N GLN A 281 7.53 7.17 -20.98
CA GLN A 281 7.45 8.64 -20.97
C GLN A 281 6.37 9.10 -19.98
N PRO A 282 6.60 10.15 -19.18
CA PRO A 282 5.62 10.63 -18.21
C PRO A 282 4.23 10.83 -18.84
N TYR A 283 3.21 10.26 -18.23
CA TYR A 283 1.83 10.30 -18.69
C TYR A 283 0.94 10.97 -17.65
N ARG A 284 0.09 11.90 -18.09
CA ARG A 284 -0.89 12.57 -17.23
C ARG A 284 -2.28 12.35 -17.83
N PRO A 285 -3.17 11.60 -17.16
CA PRO A 285 -4.52 11.40 -17.63
C PRO A 285 -5.23 12.73 -17.89
N GLY A 286 -5.78 12.92 -19.08
CA GLY A 286 -6.51 14.13 -19.45
C GLY A 286 -5.66 15.32 -19.93
N GLN A 287 -4.34 15.14 -20.07
CA GLN A 287 -3.46 15.99 -20.87
C GLN A 287 -3.14 15.29 -22.19
#